data_AF-A0A7J6LZD6-F1
#
_entry.id   AF-A0A7J6LZD6-F1
#
_cell.length_a   1.000
_cell.length_b   1.000
_cell.length_c   1.000
_cell.angle_alpha   90.00
_cell.angle_beta   90.00
_cell.angle_gamma   90.00
#
_symmetry.space_group_name_H-M   'P 1'
#
loop_
_entity.id
_entity.type
_entity.pdbx_description
1 polymer ?
#
loop_
_entity_poly.entity_id
_entity_poly.type
_entity_poly.pdbx_seq_one_letter_code
_entity_poly.pdbx_strand_id
1 'polypeptide(L)'
;MSRGSSGRRSPSSRRGSGDLWLDQLNIGYSLYRNTEEYLTLCACVQAIQSIPSWTEVLGTDDKNTFIIVLNSIDRLSDVMMLKRVDKSYRRAYNPEVTVAGYLYNTLVTAYSLLPTYLLNGVQYDVSQTVLSECSNIRTVFRSTCEDIVAAYGNLRANTIPMVRSDLANSLTYFDSVWCRFEVHALEEIEVIHKQACGPLREAIEAEIDLSDAEDDSAVRRGRSYHRLVLGRVMDRLSELDDLVSPADAEESRTIFTPECLLEAERILGKKPGDAEKQLCPILMKLSKNLVSTFTGVRRLLRRYGQHMYQLNSHLANNRGLVVTLRRFHEAWVVAARYLSVQSHRKALVEAYGIVKDAQDDIPVEAMLALDPDFLMRLPHLLLYREMEATARSRSASPLKRGKGGMPAASTGLPRMLSDQPMRQSEGSSKSPWQRSKICRLFLEESAADLFNTTALVFTSASSAELHVVYERLVLPSEGRTTGCSDIVEAPSEGLPGPRVEAPPSVVAMESPGKWDGAPVGEDCDTEEFSEKVRSRLSAVQELTAVPHASGDTLAGSNCKMLIHNMAELGLLMQRTRPLEWNRFVQVILQGIVSVSK
;
A
#
# COMPACT_ATOMS: atom_id res chain seq x y z
N MET A 1 66.06 108.34 17.46
CA MET A 1 65.18 107.38 18.13
C MET A 1 63.92 107.16 17.29
N SER A 2 63.83 106.05 16.56
CA SER A 2 62.55 105.33 16.33
C SER A 2 62.80 104.02 15.60
N ARG A 3 62.07 103.01 16.08
CA ARG A 3 62.21 101.56 15.97
C ARG A 3 62.18 101.00 14.53
N GLY A 4 63.07 100.05 14.27
CA GLY A 4 63.01 99.16 13.11
C GLY A 4 61.98 98.04 13.29
N SER A 5 61.23 97.80 12.21
CA SER A 5 60.24 96.72 12.07
C SER A 5 60.95 95.44 11.61
N SER A 6 60.85 94.39 12.41
CA SER A 6 61.36 93.06 12.15
C SER A 6 60.40 92.29 11.23
N GLY A 7 60.80 92.10 9.97
CA GLY A 7 60.12 91.20 9.04
C GLY A 7 60.32 89.72 9.43
N ARG A 8 59.32 89.12 10.08
CA ARG A 8 59.20 87.67 10.20
C ARG A 8 58.86 87.09 8.83
N ARG A 9 59.82 86.42 8.19
CA ARG A 9 59.57 85.55 7.04
C ARG A 9 58.85 84.29 7.54
N SER A 10 57.59 84.13 7.15
CA SER A 10 56.83 82.90 7.35
C SER A 10 57.54 81.74 6.63
N PRO A 11 57.65 80.55 7.24
CA PRO A 11 58.20 79.39 6.56
C PRO A 11 57.26 79.04 5.41
N SER A 12 57.74 79.21 4.18
CA SER A 12 57.07 78.72 2.98
C SER A 12 56.98 77.20 3.09
N SER A 13 55.83 76.74 3.57
CA SER A 13 55.38 75.36 3.62
C SER A 13 55.59 74.72 2.25
N ARG A 14 56.71 74.00 2.07
CA ARG A 14 56.81 72.90 1.11
C ARG A 14 55.80 71.84 1.55
N ARG A 15 54.52 72.05 1.22
CA ARG A 15 53.56 70.94 1.09
C ARG A 15 54.10 70.10 -0.04
N GLY A 16 54.80 69.05 0.36
CA GLY A 16 55.51 68.18 -0.56
C GLY A 16 54.51 67.46 -1.44
N SER A 17 54.96 67.10 -2.64
CA SER A 17 54.24 66.29 -3.62
C SER A 17 53.62 64.99 -3.08
N GLY A 18 53.93 64.56 -1.85
CA GLY A 18 53.32 63.40 -1.19
C GLY A 18 51.87 63.61 -0.73
N ASP A 19 51.46 64.83 -0.38
CA ASP A 19 50.08 65.10 0.07
C ASP A 19 49.06 64.93 -1.08
N LEU A 20 49.45 65.32 -2.29
CA LEU A 20 48.64 65.18 -3.51
C LEU A 20 48.36 63.71 -3.87
N TRP A 21 49.29 62.80 -3.60
CA TRP A 21 49.11 61.37 -3.90
C TRP A 21 48.14 60.69 -2.92
N LEU A 22 48.22 61.06 -1.63
CA LEU A 22 47.29 60.59 -0.61
C LEU A 22 45.86 61.09 -0.88
N ASP A 23 45.71 62.34 -1.31
CA ASP A 23 44.39 62.89 -1.69
C ASP A 23 43.79 62.16 -2.89
N GLN A 24 44.59 61.82 -3.90
CA GLN A 24 44.13 61.04 -5.06
C GLN A 24 43.68 59.63 -4.66
N LEU A 25 44.41 58.95 -3.78
CA LEU A 25 44.03 57.64 -3.25
C LEU A 25 42.70 57.70 -2.48
N ASN A 26 42.51 58.71 -1.64
CA ASN A 26 41.27 58.88 -0.87
C ASN A 26 40.06 59.14 -1.77
N ILE A 27 40.23 59.91 -2.85
CA ILE A 27 39.18 60.11 -3.87
C ILE A 27 38.86 58.80 -4.59
N GLY A 28 39.86 58.03 -5.00
CA GLY A 28 39.65 56.73 -5.65
C GLY A 28 38.88 55.75 -4.76
N TYR A 29 39.21 55.69 -3.47
CA TYR A 29 38.52 54.84 -2.51
C TYR A 29 37.09 55.30 -2.20
N SER A 30 36.84 56.60 -2.13
CA SER A 30 35.48 57.12 -1.93
C SER A 30 34.59 56.83 -3.14
N LEU A 31 35.13 56.91 -4.36
CA LEU A 31 34.45 56.47 -5.58
C LEU A 31 34.18 54.97 -5.55
N TYR A 32 35.17 54.15 -5.15
CA TYR A 32 35.00 52.70 -5.04
C TYR A 32 33.87 52.30 -4.08
N ARG A 33 33.73 52.98 -2.94
CA ARG A 33 32.64 52.71 -1.97
C ARG A 33 31.23 52.87 -2.53
N ASN A 34 31.08 53.64 -3.61
CA ASN A 34 29.81 53.84 -4.28
C ASN A 34 29.60 52.88 -5.47
N THR A 35 30.55 51.99 -5.73
CA THR A 35 30.42 50.98 -6.79
C THR A 35 29.52 49.84 -6.35
N GLU A 36 28.86 49.21 -7.32
CA GLU A 36 28.06 48.02 -7.09
C GLU A 36 28.88 46.87 -6.48
N GLU A 37 30.16 46.76 -6.84
CA GLU A 37 31.06 45.74 -6.31
C GLU A 37 31.27 45.88 -4.80
N TYR A 38 31.55 47.09 -4.33
CA TYR A 38 31.71 47.33 -2.90
C TYR A 38 30.42 47.03 -2.13
N LEU A 39 29.27 47.46 -2.64
CA LEU A 39 27.98 47.20 -2.01
C LEU A 39 27.64 45.71 -1.98
N THR A 40 27.93 44.98 -3.06
CA THR A 40 27.73 43.53 -3.14
C THR A 40 28.66 42.78 -2.18
N LEU A 41 29.91 43.21 -2.09
CA LEU A 41 30.87 42.66 -1.13
C LEU A 41 30.42 42.90 0.32
N CYS A 42 29.95 44.11 0.66
CA CYS A 42 29.37 44.39 1.97
C CYS A 42 28.19 43.46 2.30
N ALA A 43 27.24 43.30 1.37
CA ALA A 43 26.09 42.43 1.56
C ALA A 43 26.52 40.96 1.74
N CYS A 44 27.50 40.50 0.96
CA CYS A 44 28.05 39.16 1.08
C CYS A 44 28.71 38.92 2.44
N VAL A 45 29.49 39.88 2.94
CA VAL A 45 30.12 39.82 4.28
C VAL A 45 29.07 39.76 5.38
N GLN A 46 28.02 40.59 5.30
CA GLN A 46 26.92 40.57 6.26
C GLN A 46 26.19 39.22 6.26
N ALA A 47 25.91 38.66 5.08
CA ALA A 47 25.32 37.33 4.96
C ALA A 47 26.22 36.25 5.57
N ILE A 48 27.52 36.26 5.28
CA ILE A 48 28.48 35.31 5.86
C ILE A 48 28.54 35.43 7.39
N GLN A 49 28.56 36.65 7.92
CA GLN A 49 28.60 36.90 9.37
C GLN A 49 27.30 36.51 10.09
N SER A 50 26.18 36.40 9.37
CA SER A 50 24.93 35.90 9.92
C SER A 50 24.89 34.38 10.11
N ILE A 51 25.87 33.63 9.61
CA ILE A 51 25.97 32.18 9.83
C ILE A 51 26.33 31.94 11.30
N PRO A 52 25.43 31.34 12.12
CA PRO A 52 25.63 31.22 13.57
C PRO A 52 26.82 30.31 13.92
N SER A 53 26.97 29.18 13.23
CA SER A 53 28.18 28.36 13.26
C SER A 53 28.32 27.48 12.02
N TRP A 54 29.57 27.24 11.60
CA TRP A 54 29.90 26.35 10.48
C TRP A 54 29.68 24.86 10.78
N THR A 55 29.37 24.51 12.02
CA THR A 55 29.16 23.13 12.49
C THR A 55 27.68 22.79 12.61
N GLU A 56 26.80 23.78 12.82
CA GLU A 56 25.34 23.57 12.99
C GLU A 56 24.56 23.60 11.67
N VAL A 57 25.24 23.76 10.53
CA VAL A 57 24.69 23.80 9.16
C VAL A 57 23.74 22.63 8.85
N LEU A 58 23.91 21.50 9.53
CA LEU A 58 23.20 20.25 9.30
C LEU A 58 21.93 20.07 10.13
N GLY A 59 21.70 20.89 11.16
CA GLY A 59 20.65 20.64 12.15
C GLY A 59 19.63 21.77 12.32
N THR A 60 19.83 22.92 11.69
CA THR A 60 18.96 24.09 11.87
C THR A 60 18.05 24.33 10.66
N ASP A 61 16.84 24.82 10.91
CA ASP A 61 15.86 25.27 9.91
C ASP A 61 16.35 26.45 9.03
N ASP A 62 17.62 26.84 9.15
CA ASP A 62 18.14 28.10 8.62
C ASP A 62 18.66 27.98 7.17
N LYS A 63 17.90 27.25 6.35
CA LYS A 63 18.10 27.08 4.90
C LYS A 63 18.24 28.43 4.19
N ASN A 64 17.50 29.44 4.64
CA ASN A 64 17.48 30.76 4.00
C ASN A 64 18.83 31.47 4.10
N THR A 65 19.53 31.38 5.23
CA THR A 65 20.83 32.03 5.44
C THR A 65 21.87 31.53 4.43
N PHE A 66 21.97 30.22 4.22
CA PHE A 66 22.89 29.64 3.23
C PHE A 66 22.52 29.99 1.78
N ILE A 67 21.23 30.01 1.46
CA ILE A 67 20.76 30.45 0.13
C ILE A 67 21.18 31.90 -0.12
N ILE A 68 21.01 32.78 0.88
CA ILE A 68 21.42 34.18 0.79
C ILE A 68 22.93 34.27 0.55
N VAL A 69 23.74 33.53 1.31
CA VAL A 69 25.21 33.52 1.16
C VAL A 69 25.62 33.06 -0.24
N LEU A 70 25.08 31.93 -0.73
CA LEU A 70 25.39 31.42 -2.07
C LEU A 70 24.98 32.41 -3.18
N ASN A 71 23.81 33.04 -3.05
CA ASN A 71 23.34 34.06 -3.99
C ASN A 71 24.22 35.32 -3.94
N SER A 72 24.69 35.73 -2.76
CA SER A 72 25.61 36.85 -2.62
C SER A 72 26.98 36.57 -3.24
N ILE A 73 27.51 35.35 -3.06
CA ILE A 73 28.77 34.90 -3.69
C ILE A 73 28.63 34.86 -5.22
N ASP A 74 27.50 34.34 -5.72
CA ASP A 74 27.20 34.34 -7.15
C ASP A 74 27.15 35.78 -7.67
N ARG A 75 26.34 36.65 -7.06
CA ARG A 75 26.23 38.06 -7.46
C ARG A 75 27.57 38.79 -7.44
N LEU A 76 28.40 38.54 -6.42
CA LEU A 76 29.74 39.12 -6.33
C LEU A 76 30.61 38.69 -7.51
N SER A 77 30.54 37.41 -7.89
CA SER A 77 31.27 36.87 -9.05
C SER A 77 30.81 37.52 -10.37
N ASP A 78 29.51 37.81 -10.51
CA ASP A 78 28.97 38.52 -11.69
C ASP A 78 29.47 39.96 -11.78
N VAL A 79 29.39 40.70 -10.68
CA VAL A 79 29.79 42.12 -10.64
C VAL A 79 31.30 42.26 -10.90
N MET A 80 32.08 41.28 -10.46
CA MET A 80 33.52 41.19 -10.74
C MET A 80 33.84 40.67 -12.15
N MET A 81 32.82 40.31 -12.95
CA MET A 81 32.95 39.80 -14.32
C MET A 81 33.86 38.57 -14.42
N LEU A 82 33.78 37.68 -13.42
CA LEU A 82 34.61 36.48 -13.38
C LEU A 82 34.15 35.46 -14.44
N LYS A 83 35.12 34.80 -15.07
CA LYS A 83 34.82 33.70 -15.99
C LYS A 83 34.37 32.48 -15.19
N ARG A 84 33.08 32.18 -15.26
CA ARG A 84 32.47 30.99 -14.63
C ARG A 84 32.67 29.74 -15.47
N VAL A 85 32.73 28.60 -14.81
CA VAL A 85 32.66 27.28 -15.43
C VAL A 85 31.23 27.04 -15.92
N ASP A 86 31.11 26.48 -17.13
CA ASP A 86 29.80 26.17 -17.70
C ASP A 86 29.11 25.03 -16.94
N LYS A 87 27.88 25.27 -16.50
CA LYS A 87 27.03 24.32 -15.75
C LYS A 87 25.99 23.64 -16.66
N SER A 88 26.24 23.60 -17.97
CA SER A 88 25.34 22.99 -18.97
C SER A 88 25.07 21.50 -18.76
N TYR A 89 25.94 20.79 -18.03
CA TYR A 89 25.72 19.38 -17.64
C TYR A 89 24.43 19.16 -16.85
N ARG A 90 23.93 20.16 -16.12
CA ARG A 90 22.65 20.06 -15.37
C ARG A 90 21.45 19.75 -16.26
N ARG A 91 21.50 20.11 -17.55
CA ARG A 91 20.42 19.84 -18.52
C ARG A 91 20.19 18.35 -18.77
N ALA A 92 21.17 17.50 -18.49
CA ALA A 92 21.05 16.05 -18.66
C ALA A 92 20.22 15.37 -17.55
N TYR A 93 20.12 15.97 -16.36
CA TYR A 93 19.55 15.32 -15.19
C TYR A 93 18.08 15.68 -14.94
N ASN A 94 17.74 16.97 -14.93
CA ASN A 94 16.36 17.40 -14.74
C ASN A 94 16.12 18.76 -15.41
N PRO A 95 15.09 18.89 -16.27
CA PRO A 95 14.74 20.17 -16.91
C PRO A 95 14.36 21.28 -15.90
N GLU A 96 13.97 20.95 -14.67
CA GLU A 96 13.67 21.93 -13.62
C GLU A 96 14.92 22.47 -12.91
N VAL A 97 16.07 21.82 -13.08
CA VAL A 97 17.35 22.19 -12.43
C VAL A 97 18.17 23.17 -13.32
N THR A 98 17.55 23.78 -14.33
CA THR A 98 18.19 24.75 -15.23
C THR A 98 18.42 26.13 -14.60
N VAL A 99 18.58 26.20 -13.27
CA VAL A 99 18.85 27.44 -12.56
C VAL A 99 20.33 27.81 -12.73
N ALA A 100 20.58 29.06 -13.12
CA ALA A 100 21.93 29.63 -13.12
C ALA A 100 22.41 29.84 -11.67
N GLY A 101 23.67 29.47 -11.38
CA GLY A 101 24.30 29.72 -10.08
C GLY A 101 24.52 28.48 -9.20
N TYR A 102 24.79 28.71 -7.91
CA TYR A 102 25.04 27.65 -6.93
C TYR A 102 23.74 27.16 -6.29
N LEU A 103 23.55 25.84 -6.23
CA LEU A 103 22.36 25.23 -5.64
C LEU A 103 22.59 24.92 -4.16
N TYR A 104 21.71 25.43 -3.30
CA TYR A 104 21.73 25.10 -1.87
C TYR A 104 21.67 23.59 -1.63
N ASN A 105 20.85 22.86 -2.42
CA ASN A 105 20.75 21.40 -2.29
C ASN A 105 22.10 20.70 -2.49
N THR A 106 22.94 21.17 -3.42
CA THR A 106 24.29 20.63 -3.64
C THR A 106 25.20 20.86 -2.43
N LEU A 107 25.09 22.05 -1.80
CA LEU A 107 25.81 22.32 -0.56
C LEU A 107 25.30 21.42 0.57
N VAL A 108 23.98 21.29 0.73
CA VAL A 108 23.37 20.38 1.71
C VAL A 108 23.89 18.98 1.49
N THR A 109 23.87 18.47 0.26
CA THR A 109 24.45 17.18 -0.09
C THR A 109 25.90 17.10 0.38
N ALA A 110 26.77 18.08 0.11
CA ALA A 110 28.15 18.02 0.59
C ALA A 110 28.31 17.91 2.12
N TYR A 111 27.38 18.48 2.89
CA TYR A 111 27.39 18.42 4.35
C TYR A 111 26.66 17.19 4.91
N SER A 112 25.58 16.74 4.26
CA SER A 112 24.69 15.69 4.74
C SER A 112 24.87 14.34 4.04
N LEU A 113 25.76 14.26 3.04
CA LEU A 113 26.00 13.02 2.31
C LEU A 113 26.41 11.95 3.31
N LEU A 114 25.51 10.98 3.48
CA LEU A 114 25.80 9.80 4.26
C LEU A 114 26.75 8.94 3.43
N PRO A 115 27.69 8.22 4.07
CA PRO A 115 28.50 7.24 3.37
C PRO A 115 27.66 6.16 2.69
N THR A 116 26.44 5.96 3.18
CA THR A 116 25.53 4.91 2.73
C THR A 116 24.08 5.38 2.71
N TYR A 117 23.31 4.90 1.75
CA TYR A 117 21.86 5.12 1.62
C TYR A 117 21.11 3.81 1.78
N LEU A 118 20.06 3.77 2.59
CA LEU A 118 19.16 2.63 2.67
C LEU A 118 17.91 2.88 1.82
N LEU A 119 17.86 2.31 0.62
CA LEU A 119 16.74 2.46 -0.31
C LEU A 119 16.08 1.10 -0.54
N ASN A 120 14.77 1.00 -0.29
CA ASN A 120 13.98 -0.22 -0.50
C ASN A 120 14.59 -1.46 0.21
N GLY A 121 15.14 -1.27 1.42
CA GLY A 121 15.78 -2.34 2.20
C GLY A 121 17.20 -2.72 1.74
N VAL A 122 17.75 -2.08 0.70
CA VAL A 122 19.10 -2.32 0.18
C VAL A 122 20.00 -1.13 0.53
N GLN A 123 21.21 -1.42 1.00
CA GLN A 123 22.23 -0.42 1.28
C GLN A 123 23.04 -0.11 0.01
N TYR A 124 23.20 1.18 -0.29
CA TYR A 124 23.98 1.70 -1.39
C TYR A 124 25.12 2.55 -0.83
N ASP A 125 26.35 2.13 -1.07
CA ASP A 125 27.54 2.85 -0.61
C ASP A 125 27.90 3.94 -1.61
N VAL A 126 28.21 5.13 -1.09
CA VAL A 126 28.71 6.26 -1.87
C VAL A 126 30.21 6.08 -2.11
N SER A 127 30.64 6.31 -3.35
CA SER A 127 32.06 6.23 -3.70
C SER A 127 32.95 7.15 -2.86
N GLN A 128 34.16 6.65 -2.52
CA GLN A 128 35.15 7.43 -1.77
C GLN A 128 35.57 8.70 -2.49
N THR A 129 35.51 8.72 -3.83
CA THR A 129 35.75 9.92 -4.64
C THR A 129 34.77 11.02 -4.28
N VAL A 130 33.46 10.75 -4.27
CA VAL A 130 32.44 11.75 -3.92
C VAL A 130 32.60 12.20 -2.46
N LEU A 131 32.84 11.28 -1.52
CA LEU A 131 33.06 11.62 -0.12
C LEU A 131 34.30 12.51 0.10
N SER A 132 35.37 12.28 -0.67
CA SER A 132 36.57 13.12 -0.65
C SER A 132 36.28 14.52 -1.21
N GLU A 133 35.52 14.60 -2.31
CA GLU A 133 35.11 15.88 -2.90
C GLU A 133 34.12 16.63 -2.00
N CYS A 134 33.24 15.96 -1.25
CA CYS A 134 32.42 16.58 -0.19
C CYS A 134 33.29 17.26 0.87
N SER A 135 34.35 16.59 1.31
CA SER A 135 35.28 17.16 2.28
C SER A 135 36.03 18.34 1.71
N ASN A 136 36.44 18.25 0.44
CA ASN A 136 37.13 19.32 -0.27
C ASN A 136 36.23 20.55 -0.45
N ILE A 137 35.01 20.41 -0.98
CA ILE A 137 34.11 21.54 -1.21
C ILE A 137 33.71 22.23 0.10
N ARG A 138 33.55 21.48 1.21
CA ARG A 138 33.30 22.07 2.54
C ARG A 138 34.46 22.95 3.01
N THR A 139 35.69 22.47 2.86
CA THR A 139 36.89 23.24 3.21
C THR A 139 37.04 24.48 2.32
N VAL A 140 36.87 24.31 1.00
CA VAL A 140 37.00 25.42 0.04
C VAL A 140 35.90 26.46 0.26
N PHE A 141 34.64 26.05 0.46
CA PHE A 141 33.55 26.98 0.74
C PHE A 141 33.83 27.83 1.99
N ARG A 142 34.25 27.19 3.09
CA ARG A 142 34.63 27.90 4.32
C ARG A 142 35.79 28.86 4.08
N SER A 143 36.86 28.38 3.43
CA SER A 143 38.03 29.20 3.10
C SER A 143 37.65 30.42 2.26
N THR A 144 36.80 30.25 1.24
CA THR A 144 36.33 31.36 0.40
C THR A 144 35.50 32.36 1.20
N CYS A 145 34.67 31.91 2.14
CA CYS A 145 33.95 32.83 3.02
C CYS A 145 34.88 33.60 3.96
N GLU A 146 35.90 32.94 4.52
CA GLU A 146 36.94 33.58 5.33
C GLU A 146 37.75 34.60 4.51
N ASP A 147 38.13 34.25 3.28
CA ASP A 147 38.82 35.12 2.33
C ASP A 147 37.99 36.37 2.01
N ILE A 148 36.68 36.24 1.79
CA ILE A 148 35.76 37.35 1.54
C ILE A 148 35.73 38.32 2.73
N VAL A 149 35.61 37.79 3.95
CA VAL A 149 35.60 38.60 5.19
C VAL A 149 36.96 39.29 5.41
N ALA A 150 38.06 38.57 5.20
CA ALA A 150 39.42 39.11 5.31
C ALA A 150 39.71 40.18 4.25
N ALA A 151 39.31 39.93 3.00
CA ALA A 151 39.39 40.89 1.89
C ALA A 151 38.70 42.19 2.26
N TYR A 152 37.47 42.11 2.80
CA TYR A 152 36.72 43.29 3.24
C TYR A 152 37.43 44.05 4.37
N GLY A 153 37.96 43.35 5.38
CA GLY A 153 38.73 43.96 6.47
C GLY A 153 40.03 44.65 6.01
N ASN A 154 40.62 44.17 4.91
CA ASN A 154 41.86 44.69 4.33
C ASN A 154 41.66 45.79 3.28
N LEU A 155 40.41 46.18 2.98
CA LEU A 155 40.12 47.21 1.98
C LEU A 155 40.61 48.60 2.42
N ARG A 156 41.63 49.08 1.71
CA ARG A 156 42.20 50.42 1.80
C ARG A 156 42.43 50.94 0.39
N ALA A 157 42.55 52.26 0.22
CA ALA A 157 42.72 52.88 -1.09
C ALA A 157 43.84 52.27 -1.95
N ASN A 158 44.95 51.87 -1.32
CA ASN A 158 46.11 51.30 -2.00
C ASN A 158 46.08 49.77 -2.14
N THR A 159 45.16 49.07 -1.47
CA THR A 159 45.07 47.60 -1.50
C THR A 159 43.99 47.08 -2.43
N ILE A 160 43.10 47.94 -2.95
CA ILE A 160 41.96 47.55 -3.81
C ILE A 160 42.38 46.59 -4.93
N PRO A 161 43.42 46.86 -5.75
CA PRO A 161 43.76 45.97 -6.88
C PRO A 161 44.21 44.59 -6.42
N MET A 162 44.97 44.51 -5.33
CA MET A 162 45.45 43.26 -4.75
C MET A 162 44.28 42.46 -4.17
N VAL A 163 43.44 43.09 -3.35
CA VAL A 163 42.26 42.47 -2.74
C VAL A 163 41.30 41.93 -3.83
N ARG A 164 41.08 42.70 -4.90
CA ARG A 164 40.26 42.25 -6.04
C ARG A 164 40.86 41.04 -6.74
N SER A 165 42.18 41.03 -6.93
CA SER A 165 42.89 39.90 -7.55
C SER A 165 42.78 38.64 -6.68
N ASP A 166 43.01 38.77 -5.37
CA ASP A 166 42.93 37.65 -4.42
C ASP A 166 41.51 37.08 -4.36
N LEU A 167 40.50 37.95 -4.28
CA LEU A 167 39.10 37.57 -4.29
C LEU A 167 38.69 36.91 -5.61
N ALA A 168 39.13 37.43 -6.75
CA ALA A 168 38.87 36.84 -8.05
C ALA A 168 39.46 35.41 -8.15
N ASN A 169 40.67 35.20 -7.63
CA ASN A 169 41.31 33.89 -7.59
C ASN A 169 40.55 32.91 -6.67
N SER A 170 40.16 33.34 -5.46
CA SER A 170 39.41 32.50 -4.51
C SER A 170 38.04 32.11 -5.06
N LEU A 171 37.29 33.05 -5.65
CA LEU A 171 35.98 32.78 -6.26
C LEU A 171 36.08 31.88 -7.50
N THR A 172 37.09 32.08 -8.36
CA THR A 172 37.31 31.22 -9.53
C THR A 172 37.67 29.80 -9.11
N TYR A 173 38.50 29.66 -8.08
CA TYR A 173 38.86 28.36 -7.50
C TYR A 173 37.63 27.67 -6.91
N PHE A 174 36.83 28.38 -6.11
CA PHE A 174 35.57 27.87 -5.56
C PHE A 174 34.62 27.36 -6.65
N ASP A 175 34.37 28.13 -7.71
CA ASP A 175 33.46 27.73 -8.80
C ASP A 175 33.96 26.46 -9.51
N SER A 176 35.28 26.32 -9.68
CA SER A 176 35.87 25.12 -10.30
C SER A 176 35.72 23.87 -9.43
N VAL A 177 35.96 23.98 -8.12
CA VAL A 177 35.81 22.87 -7.17
C VAL A 177 34.34 22.51 -7.01
N TRP A 178 33.45 23.51 -6.98
CA TRP A 178 32.01 23.30 -6.95
C TRP A 178 31.53 22.49 -8.14
N CYS A 179 31.88 22.91 -9.36
CA CYS A 179 31.44 22.21 -10.57
C CYS A 179 31.96 20.78 -10.63
N ARG A 180 33.23 20.55 -10.23
CA ARG A 180 33.78 19.19 -10.17
C ARG A 180 33.01 18.32 -9.18
N PHE A 181 32.80 18.79 -7.96
CA PHE A 181 32.03 18.07 -6.96
C PHE A 181 30.60 17.76 -7.45
N GLU A 182 29.90 18.77 -7.97
CA GLU A 182 28.50 18.64 -8.39
C GLU A 182 28.32 17.61 -9.50
N VAL A 183 29.22 17.58 -10.50
CA VAL A 183 29.18 16.56 -11.57
C VAL A 183 29.29 15.15 -10.97
N HIS A 184 30.31 14.89 -10.15
CA HIS A 184 30.51 13.56 -9.55
C HIS A 184 29.37 13.16 -8.62
N ALA A 185 28.85 14.10 -7.83
CA ALA A 185 27.72 13.84 -6.94
C ALA A 185 26.44 13.50 -7.72
N LEU A 186 26.15 14.23 -8.80
CA LEU A 186 24.98 13.95 -9.65
C LEU A 186 25.09 12.61 -10.37
N GLU A 187 26.28 12.28 -10.90
CA GLU A 187 26.55 10.97 -11.52
C GLU A 187 26.32 9.83 -10.52
N GLU A 188 26.86 9.96 -9.30
CA GLU A 188 26.69 8.95 -8.25
C GLU A 188 25.23 8.79 -7.83
N ILE A 189 24.51 9.89 -7.61
CA ILE A 189 23.08 9.88 -7.28
C ILE A 189 22.28 9.22 -8.40
N GLU A 190 22.60 9.50 -9.66
CA GLU A 190 21.94 8.86 -10.81
C GLU A 190 22.21 7.35 -10.85
N VAL A 191 23.44 6.91 -10.58
CA VAL A 191 23.79 5.49 -10.51
C VAL A 191 22.99 4.80 -9.40
N ILE A 192 23.00 5.37 -8.19
CA ILE A 192 22.24 4.84 -7.04
C ILE A 192 20.74 4.81 -7.36
N HIS A 193 20.20 5.88 -7.94
CA HIS A 193 18.80 5.93 -8.37
C HIS A 193 18.48 4.84 -9.40
N LYS A 194 19.34 4.65 -10.41
CA LYS A 194 19.15 3.62 -11.45
C LYS A 194 19.16 2.21 -10.88
N GLN A 195 19.95 1.95 -9.83
CA GLN A 195 20.01 0.67 -9.14
C GLN A 195 18.80 0.48 -8.21
N ALA A 196 18.46 1.49 -7.40
CA ALA A 196 17.31 1.44 -6.49
C ALA A 196 15.97 1.29 -7.20
N CYS A 197 15.83 1.88 -8.39
CA CYS A 197 14.68 1.70 -9.27
C CYS A 197 14.76 0.45 -10.16
N GLY A 198 15.79 -0.40 -10.00
CA GLY A 198 16.01 -1.62 -10.77
C GLY A 198 14.78 -2.54 -10.82
N PRO A 199 14.19 -2.94 -9.67
CA PRO A 199 12.99 -3.78 -9.65
C PRO A 199 11.81 -3.19 -10.43
N LEU A 200 11.63 -1.87 -10.37
CA LEU A 200 10.59 -1.18 -11.13
C LEU A 200 10.89 -1.17 -12.63
N ARG A 201 12.15 -0.96 -13.03
CA ARG A 201 12.57 -1.04 -14.43
C ARG A 201 12.32 -2.44 -14.99
N GLU A 202 12.67 -3.48 -14.25
CA GLU A 202 12.44 -4.87 -14.65
C GLU A 202 10.95 -5.20 -14.79
N ALA A 203 10.09 -4.66 -13.92
CA ALA A 203 8.64 -4.81 -14.06
C ALA A 203 8.09 -4.07 -15.30
N ILE A 204 8.62 -2.89 -15.62
CA ILE A 204 8.25 -2.12 -16.82
C ILE A 204 8.67 -2.88 -18.08
N GLU A 205 9.88 -3.42 -18.12
CA GLU A 205 10.38 -4.23 -19.23
C GLU A 205 9.53 -5.48 -19.43
N ALA A 206 9.19 -6.20 -18.35
CA ALA A 206 8.29 -7.35 -18.42
C ALA A 206 6.89 -6.98 -18.95
N GLU A 207 6.37 -5.80 -18.61
CA GLU A 207 5.10 -5.30 -19.13
C GLU A 207 5.18 -4.91 -20.61
N ILE A 208 6.30 -4.35 -21.07
CA ILE A 208 6.53 -4.08 -22.50
C ILE A 208 6.55 -5.40 -23.27
N ASP A 209 7.31 -6.39 -22.79
CA ASP A 209 7.35 -7.74 -23.38
C ASP A 209 5.94 -8.36 -23.45
N LEU A 210 5.11 -8.17 -22.41
CA LEU A 210 3.74 -8.67 -22.38
C LEU A 210 2.85 -7.96 -23.40
N SER A 211 2.98 -6.63 -23.51
CA SER A 211 2.25 -5.84 -24.51
C SER A 211 2.62 -6.26 -25.92
N ASP A 212 3.92 -6.41 -26.21
CA ASP A 212 4.41 -6.86 -27.51
C ASP A 212 3.91 -8.28 -27.83
N ALA A 213 3.86 -9.17 -26.84
CA ALA A 213 3.31 -10.52 -27.00
C ALA A 213 1.80 -10.55 -27.29
N GLU A 214 1.05 -9.52 -26.86
CA GLU A 214 -0.39 -9.36 -27.11
C GLU A 214 -0.66 -8.72 -28.49
N ASP A 215 0.13 -7.72 -28.87
CA ASP A 215 0.00 -6.99 -30.14
C ASP A 215 0.43 -7.85 -31.34
N ASP A 216 1.47 -8.67 -31.15
CA ASP A 216 2.04 -9.52 -32.19
C ASP A 216 1.14 -10.74 -32.43
N SER A 217 0.02 -10.50 -33.12
CA SER A 217 -1.09 -11.41 -33.42
C SER A 217 -0.93 -12.82 -32.84
N ALA A 218 -1.72 -13.11 -31.79
CA ALA A 218 -1.83 -14.37 -31.01
C ALA A 218 -1.79 -15.72 -31.79
N VAL A 219 -1.72 -15.67 -33.12
CA VAL A 219 -1.65 -16.78 -34.06
C VAL A 219 -0.24 -17.39 -34.18
N ARG A 220 0.87 -16.64 -34.05
CA ARG A 220 2.21 -17.19 -34.38
C ARG A 220 3.00 -17.78 -33.22
N ARG A 221 3.01 -17.14 -32.04
CA ARG A 221 3.86 -17.56 -30.91
C ARG A 221 3.17 -18.50 -29.90
N GLY A 222 1.86 -18.66 -30.01
CA GLY A 222 1.06 -19.60 -29.21
C GLY A 222 0.82 -19.19 -27.75
N ARG A 223 -0.20 -19.80 -27.13
CA ARG A 223 -0.63 -19.52 -25.74
C ARG A 223 0.45 -19.74 -24.67
N SER A 224 1.42 -20.60 -24.95
CA SER A 224 2.51 -20.92 -24.02
C SER A 224 3.46 -19.73 -23.80
N TYR A 225 3.78 -18.98 -24.87
CA TYR A 225 4.67 -17.82 -24.78
C TYR A 225 4.02 -16.69 -23.97
N HIS A 226 2.74 -16.37 -24.25
CA HIS A 226 1.99 -15.38 -23.48
C HIS A 226 1.95 -15.74 -21.99
N ARG A 227 1.71 -17.02 -21.65
CA ARG A 227 1.73 -17.48 -20.24
C ARG A 227 3.10 -17.30 -19.58
N LEU A 228 4.19 -17.55 -20.31
CA LEU A 228 5.54 -17.34 -19.80
C LEU A 228 5.80 -15.86 -19.49
N VAL A 229 5.46 -14.97 -20.42
CA VAL A 229 5.69 -13.52 -20.24
C VAL A 229 4.78 -12.96 -19.15
N LEU A 230 3.52 -13.39 -19.08
CA LEU A 230 2.62 -13.05 -17.98
C LEU A 230 3.16 -13.53 -16.64
N GLY A 231 3.75 -14.73 -16.57
CA GLY A 231 4.42 -15.23 -15.38
C GLY A 231 5.53 -14.29 -14.91
N ARG A 232 6.39 -13.83 -15.83
CA ARG A 232 7.44 -12.84 -15.50
C ARG A 232 6.88 -11.55 -14.94
N VAL A 233 5.81 -11.02 -15.53
CA VAL A 233 5.14 -9.81 -15.00
C VAL A 233 4.66 -10.06 -13.58
N MET A 234 3.99 -11.19 -13.32
CA MET A 234 3.51 -11.53 -11.98
C MET A 234 4.65 -11.65 -10.97
N ASP A 235 5.76 -12.29 -11.34
CA ASP A 235 6.94 -12.43 -10.47
C ASP A 235 7.50 -11.04 -10.09
N ARG A 236 7.60 -10.11 -11.06
CA ARG A 236 8.08 -8.74 -10.80
C ARG A 236 7.10 -7.89 -10.02
N LEU A 237 5.80 -8.12 -10.18
CA LEU A 237 4.79 -7.45 -9.36
C LEU A 237 4.84 -7.92 -7.91
N SER A 238 5.09 -9.20 -7.66
CA SER A 238 5.30 -9.71 -6.29
C SER A 238 6.53 -9.09 -5.65
N GLU A 239 7.65 -9.03 -6.35
CA GLU A 239 8.87 -8.38 -5.86
C GLU A 239 8.64 -6.89 -5.54
N LEU A 240 7.92 -6.17 -6.42
CA LEU A 240 7.58 -4.77 -6.17
C LEU A 240 6.65 -4.57 -4.98
N ASP A 241 5.67 -5.46 -4.79
CA ASP A 241 4.73 -5.38 -3.67
C ASP A 241 5.46 -5.53 -2.33
N ASP A 242 6.40 -6.47 -2.24
CA ASP A 242 7.25 -6.69 -1.07
C ASP A 242 8.09 -5.45 -0.72
N LEU A 243 8.62 -4.74 -1.73
CA LEU A 243 9.44 -3.53 -1.53
C LEU A 243 8.62 -2.30 -1.14
N VAL A 244 7.38 -2.21 -1.61
CA VAL A 244 6.52 -1.03 -1.46
C VAL A 244 5.70 -1.09 -0.16
N SER A 245 5.35 -2.29 0.31
CA SER A 245 4.52 -2.49 1.52
C SER A 245 5.19 -3.43 2.53
N PRO A 246 6.38 -3.08 3.08
CA PRO A 246 7.12 -3.98 3.96
C PRO A 246 6.41 -4.29 5.29
N ALA A 247 5.53 -3.39 5.76
CA ALA A 247 4.78 -3.58 7.00
C ALA A 247 3.77 -4.74 6.92
N ASP A 248 3.29 -5.07 5.72
CA ASP A 248 2.31 -6.13 5.50
C ASP A 248 2.99 -7.47 5.12
N ALA A 249 4.32 -7.48 4.99
CA ALA A 249 5.08 -8.60 4.42
C ALA A 249 5.24 -9.82 5.36
N GLU A 250 5.09 -9.64 6.69
CA GLU A 250 5.29 -10.73 7.65
C GLU A 250 4.16 -11.77 7.62
N GLU A 251 2.90 -11.38 7.36
CA GLU A 251 1.76 -12.30 7.44
C GLU A 251 1.49 -13.09 6.15
N SER A 252 1.93 -12.62 4.98
CA SER A 252 1.91 -13.45 3.77
C SER A 252 2.72 -12.85 2.62
N ARG A 253 3.93 -13.39 2.39
CA ARG A 253 4.61 -13.26 1.09
C ARG A 253 3.71 -13.86 0.02
N THR A 254 2.98 -12.99 -0.66
CA THR A 254 1.93 -13.39 -1.59
C THR A 254 2.55 -13.56 -2.96
N ILE A 255 2.70 -14.82 -3.37
CA ILE A 255 3.22 -15.15 -4.71
C ILE A 255 2.09 -14.99 -5.72
N PHE A 256 2.19 -13.98 -6.58
CA PHE A 256 1.25 -13.78 -7.67
C PHE A 256 1.46 -14.86 -8.72
N THR A 257 0.41 -15.66 -8.96
CA THR A 257 0.43 -16.74 -9.94
C THR A 257 -0.39 -16.36 -11.17
N PRO A 258 0.09 -16.64 -12.40
CA PRO A 258 -0.63 -16.28 -13.63
C PRO A 258 -1.92 -17.09 -13.80
N GLU A 259 -2.05 -18.26 -13.17
CA GLU A 259 -3.21 -19.14 -13.26
C GLU A 259 -4.51 -18.46 -12.81
N CYS A 260 -4.44 -17.63 -11.76
CA CYS A 260 -5.61 -16.92 -11.26
C CYS A 260 -6.14 -15.90 -12.28
N LEU A 261 -5.24 -15.16 -12.91
CA LEU A 261 -5.60 -14.15 -13.91
C LEU A 261 -6.11 -14.80 -15.21
N LEU A 262 -5.42 -15.84 -15.69
CA LEU A 262 -5.87 -16.61 -16.87
C LEU A 262 -7.25 -17.23 -16.65
N GLU A 263 -7.54 -17.69 -15.43
CA GLU A 263 -8.84 -18.22 -15.07
C GLU A 263 -9.92 -17.12 -15.03
N ALA A 264 -9.60 -15.93 -14.52
CA ALA A 264 -10.47 -14.77 -14.55
C ALA A 264 -10.80 -14.35 -15.99
N GLU A 265 -9.80 -14.26 -16.85
CA GLU A 265 -9.99 -13.95 -18.28
C GLU A 265 -10.82 -15.02 -18.98
N ARG A 266 -10.60 -16.30 -18.68
CA ARG A 266 -11.41 -17.40 -19.22
C ARG A 266 -12.87 -17.29 -18.79
N ILE A 267 -13.16 -16.83 -17.57
CA ILE A 267 -14.52 -16.59 -17.11
C ILE A 267 -15.16 -15.42 -17.88
N LEU A 268 -14.40 -14.34 -18.11
CA LEU A 268 -14.89 -13.15 -18.82
C LEU A 268 -15.03 -13.36 -20.34
N GLY A 269 -14.19 -14.21 -20.95
CA GLY A 269 -14.18 -14.46 -22.39
C GLY A 269 -15.27 -15.41 -22.89
N LYS A 270 -15.99 -16.08 -21.99
CA LYS A 270 -17.14 -16.92 -22.34
C LYS A 270 -18.28 -16.06 -22.85
N LYS A 271 -18.74 -16.33 -24.07
CA LYS A 271 -19.85 -15.59 -24.67
C LYS A 271 -21.15 -15.91 -23.94
N PRO A 272 -22.07 -14.94 -23.76
CA PRO A 272 -23.35 -15.15 -23.07
C PRO A 272 -24.32 -16.12 -23.78
N GLY A 273 -23.93 -16.70 -24.92
CA GLY A 273 -24.72 -17.66 -25.70
C GLY A 273 -24.31 -19.14 -25.55
N ASP A 274 -23.25 -19.46 -24.78
CA ASP A 274 -22.91 -20.86 -24.48
C ASP A 274 -23.92 -21.41 -23.44
N ALA A 275 -25.07 -21.84 -23.97
CA ALA A 275 -26.39 -21.92 -23.35
C ALA A 275 -26.57 -22.83 -22.12
N GLU A 276 -25.54 -23.53 -21.63
CA GLU A 276 -25.75 -24.55 -20.59
C GLU A 276 -25.39 -24.12 -19.17
N LYS A 277 -24.64 -23.03 -18.95
CA LYS A 277 -24.31 -22.57 -17.58
C LYS A 277 -24.22 -21.05 -17.53
N GLN A 278 -25.33 -20.41 -17.13
CA GLN A 278 -25.32 -19.01 -16.69
C GLN A 278 -24.17 -18.86 -15.68
N LEU A 279 -23.14 -18.11 -16.04
CA LEU A 279 -21.98 -17.89 -15.17
C LEU A 279 -22.46 -17.17 -13.91
N CYS A 280 -22.00 -17.65 -12.75
CA CYS A 280 -22.33 -17.01 -11.48
C CYS A 280 -21.87 -15.53 -11.51
N PRO A 281 -22.76 -14.56 -11.30
CA PRO A 281 -22.44 -13.14 -11.34
C PRO A 281 -21.32 -12.72 -10.37
N ILE A 282 -21.22 -13.37 -9.20
CA ILE A 282 -20.09 -13.13 -8.28
C ILE A 282 -18.76 -13.46 -8.96
N LEU A 283 -18.65 -14.62 -9.61
CA LEU A 283 -17.41 -15.03 -10.27
C LEU A 283 -17.04 -14.06 -11.40
N MET A 284 -18.03 -13.56 -12.15
CA MET A 284 -17.81 -12.53 -13.16
C MET A 284 -17.32 -11.22 -12.54
N LYS A 285 -17.90 -10.80 -11.42
CA LYS A 285 -17.51 -9.58 -10.71
C LYS A 285 -16.09 -9.66 -10.15
N LEU A 286 -15.74 -10.77 -9.50
CA LEU A 286 -14.38 -11.03 -9.02
C LEU A 286 -13.37 -11.02 -10.17
N SER A 287 -13.68 -11.73 -11.25
CA SER A 287 -12.83 -11.79 -12.44
C SER A 287 -12.64 -10.41 -13.06
N LYS A 288 -13.72 -9.63 -13.21
CA LYS A 288 -13.68 -8.26 -13.72
C LYS A 288 -12.86 -7.34 -12.83
N ASN A 289 -13.01 -7.46 -11.50
CA ASN A 289 -12.24 -6.65 -10.56
C ASN A 289 -10.74 -6.93 -10.71
N LEU A 290 -10.33 -8.21 -10.65
CA LEU A 290 -8.93 -8.62 -10.81
C LEU A 290 -8.32 -8.13 -12.13
N VAL A 291 -8.99 -8.37 -13.26
CA VAL A 291 -8.50 -7.95 -14.58
C VAL A 291 -8.42 -6.41 -14.66
N SER A 292 -9.37 -5.70 -14.06
CA SER A 292 -9.38 -4.23 -14.08
C SER A 292 -8.25 -3.61 -13.23
N THR A 293 -7.96 -4.18 -12.06
CA THR A 293 -6.87 -3.70 -11.20
C THR A 293 -5.52 -4.05 -11.81
N PHE A 294 -5.37 -5.24 -12.39
CA PHE A 294 -4.20 -5.62 -13.18
C PHE A 294 -3.97 -4.66 -14.35
N THR A 295 -5.01 -4.36 -15.14
CA THR A 295 -4.94 -3.34 -16.21
C THR A 295 -4.57 -1.95 -15.67
N GLY A 296 -4.98 -1.63 -14.44
CA GLY A 296 -4.54 -0.43 -13.72
C GLY A 296 -3.03 -0.40 -13.50
N VAL A 297 -2.47 -1.50 -12.97
CA VAL A 297 -1.02 -1.66 -12.77
C VAL A 297 -0.27 -1.53 -14.09
N ARG A 298 -0.69 -2.24 -15.14
CA ARG A 298 -0.08 -2.18 -16.48
C ARG A 298 -0.01 -0.76 -17.03
N ARG A 299 -1.12 0.00 -16.95
CA ARG A 299 -1.17 1.41 -17.37
C ARG A 299 -0.21 2.29 -16.58
N LEU A 300 -0.05 2.02 -15.29
CA LEU A 300 0.90 2.74 -14.44
C LEU A 300 2.34 2.45 -14.86
N LEU A 301 2.71 1.18 -15.05
CA LEU A 301 4.05 0.77 -15.49
C LEU A 301 4.41 1.41 -16.83
N ARG A 302 3.50 1.41 -17.82
CA ARG A 302 3.73 2.07 -19.11
C ARG A 302 3.97 3.58 -18.97
N ARG A 303 3.21 4.25 -18.08
CA ARG A 303 3.41 5.69 -17.80
C ARG A 303 4.78 5.93 -17.16
N TYR A 304 5.18 5.08 -16.21
CA TYR A 304 6.47 5.18 -15.56
C TYR A 304 7.63 4.90 -16.52
N GLY A 305 7.46 3.98 -17.49
CA GLY A 305 8.43 3.76 -18.55
C GLY A 305 8.74 5.01 -19.39
N GLN A 306 7.81 5.96 -19.48
CA GLN A 306 8.02 7.24 -20.19
C GLN A 306 8.76 8.28 -19.34
N HIS A 307 8.71 8.18 -18.01
CA HIS A 307 9.15 9.22 -17.08
C HIS A 307 9.87 8.68 -15.85
N MET A 308 10.75 7.68 -16.01
CA MET A 308 11.46 7.05 -14.89
C MET A 308 12.24 8.05 -14.01
N TYR A 309 12.82 9.09 -14.61
CA TYR A 309 13.60 10.11 -13.91
C TYR A 309 12.78 10.98 -12.93
N GLN A 310 11.45 10.95 -13.02
CA GLN A 310 10.57 11.71 -12.12
C GLN A 310 10.17 10.91 -10.87
N LEU A 311 10.55 9.64 -10.79
CA LEU A 311 10.15 8.76 -9.70
C LEU A 311 11.09 8.88 -8.52
N ASN A 312 10.56 8.68 -7.32
CA ASN A 312 11.38 8.63 -6.12
C ASN A 312 12.11 7.28 -6.05
N SER A 313 13.42 7.30 -5.74
CA SER A 313 14.23 6.08 -5.56
C SER A 313 13.70 5.18 -4.43
N HIS A 314 13.07 5.77 -3.40
CA HIS A 314 12.29 5.03 -2.41
C HIS A 314 10.92 4.71 -3.00
N LEU A 315 10.72 3.46 -3.42
CA LEU A 315 9.53 3.06 -4.16
C LEU A 315 8.23 3.29 -3.35
N ALA A 316 8.29 3.12 -2.03
CA ALA A 316 7.18 3.40 -1.10
C ALA A 316 6.71 4.87 -1.10
N ASN A 317 7.56 5.83 -1.50
CA ASN A 317 7.15 7.24 -1.61
C ASN A 317 6.36 7.54 -2.88
N ASN A 318 6.33 6.62 -3.85
CA ASN A 318 5.54 6.77 -5.07
C ASN A 318 4.09 6.36 -4.80
N ARG A 319 3.29 7.28 -4.23
CA ARG A 319 1.89 7.03 -3.83
C ARG A 319 1.03 6.33 -4.90
N GLY A 320 1.24 6.69 -6.18
CA GLY A 320 0.53 6.05 -7.30
C GLY A 320 0.84 4.56 -7.42
N LEU A 321 2.09 4.17 -7.23
CA LEU A 321 2.56 2.78 -7.20
C LEU A 321 1.93 2.03 -6.03
N VAL A 322 2.10 2.55 -4.80
CA VAL A 322 1.57 1.94 -3.56
C VAL A 322 0.08 1.66 -3.68
N VAL A 323 -0.72 2.67 -4.06
CA VAL A 323 -2.18 2.55 -4.11
C VAL A 323 -2.61 1.55 -5.20
N THR A 324 -1.91 1.52 -6.34
CA THR A 324 -2.29 0.64 -7.45
C THR A 324 -1.90 -0.80 -7.18
N LEU A 325 -0.70 -1.05 -6.65
CA LEU A 325 -0.25 -2.38 -6.23
C LEU A 325 -1.12 -2.93 -5.11
N ARG A 326 -1.40 -2.14 -4.06
CA ARG A 326 -2.29 -2.57 -2.96
C ARG A 326 -3.67 -3.01 -3.46
N ARG A 327 -4.29 -2.21 -4.34
CA ARG A 327 -5.58 -2.57 -4.95
C ARG A 327 -5.51 -3.85 -5.79
N PHE A 328 -4.41 -4.07 -6.49
CA PHE A 328 -4.19 -5.31 -7.23
C PHE A 328 -3.98 -6.49 -6.29
N HIS A 329 -3.14 -6.36 -5.27
CA HIS A 329 -2.90 -7.36 -4.23
C HIS A 329 -4.21 -7.78 -3.57
N GLU A 330 -5.01 -6.84 -3.06
CA GLU A 330 -6.30 -7.12 -2.41
C GLU A 330 -7.26 -7.88 -3.36
N ALA A 331 -7.36 -7.42 -4.62
CA ALA A 331 -8.19 -8.10 -5.62
C ALA A 331 -7.66 -9.51 -5.94
N TRP A 332 -6.34 -9.68 -6.00
CA TRP A 332 -5.68 -10.95 -6.27
C TRP A 332 -5.86 -11.93 -5.12
N VAL A 333 -5.69 -11.54 -3.86
CA VAL A 333 -5.87 -12.42 -2.69
C VAL A 333 -7.29 -12.99 -2.66
N VAL A 334 -8.29 -12.15 -2.90
CA VAL A 334 -9.70 -12.58 -2.97
C VAL A 334 -9.91 -13.51 -4.16
N ALA A 335 -9.42 -13.14 -5.34
CA ALA A 335 -9.60 -13.93 -6.55
C ALA A 335 -8.85 -15.27 -6.51
N ALA A 336 -7.63 -15.33 -6.02
CA ALA A 336 -6.84 -16.55 -5.89
C ALA A 336 -7.56 -17.58 -5.01
N ARG A 337 -8.17 -17.11 -3.91
CA ARG A 337 -8.97 -17.96 -3.02
C ARG A 337 -10.19 -18.57 -3.72
N TYR A 338 -10.99 -17.75 -4.38
CA TYR A 338 -12.29 -18.18 -4.92
C TYR A 338 -12.26 -18.67 -6.37
N LEU A 339 -11.30 -18.22 -7.16
CA LEU A 339 -11.10 -18.67 -8.53
C LEU A 339 -10.18 -19.89 -8.52
N SER A 340 -8.99 -19.86 -7.93
CA SER A 340 -8.03 -20.97 -8.08
C SER A 340 -8.45 -22.24 -7.35
N VAL A 341 -9.07 -22.14 -6.17
CA VAL A 341 -9.45 -23.30 -5.36
C VAL A 341 -10.86 -23.80 -5.72
N GLN A 342 -10.95 -24.97 -6.35
CA GLN A 342 -12.22 -25.50 -6.87
C GLN A 342 -13.29 -25.72 -5.78
N SER A 343 -12.91 -26.09 -4.55
CA SER A 343 -13.85 -26.26 -3.44
C SER A 343 -14.52 -24.94 -3.05
N HIS A 344 -13.71 -23.89 -2.85
CA HIS A 344 -14.18 -22.54 -2.54
C HIS A 344 -15.07 -21.98 -3.65
N ARG A 345 -14.66 -22.19 -4.91
CA ARG A 345 -15.47 -21.78 -6.07
C ARG A 345 -16.85 -22.45 -6.07
N LYS A 346 -16.89 -23.77 -5.83
CA LYS A 346 -18.16 -24.53 -5.80
C LYS A 346 -19.05 -24.06 -4.66
N ALA A 347 -18.49 -23.85 -3.47
CA ALA A 347 -19.24 -23.35 -2.32
C ALA A 347 -19.76 -21.93 -2.55
N LEU A 348 -18.99 -21.07 -3.23
CA LEU A 348 -19.42 -19.71 -3.56
C LEU A 348 -20.59 -19.68 -4.54
N VAL A 349 -20.54 -20.53 -5.58
CA VAL A 349 -21.66 -20.68 -6.54
C VAL A 349 -22.90 -21.24 -5.85
N GLU A 350 -22.73 -22.21 -4.96
CA GLU A 350 -23.82 -22.84 -4.20
C GLU A 350 -24.45 -21.86 -3.22
N ALA A 351 -23.65 -21.14 -2.42
CA ALA A 351 -24.14 -20.12 -1.50
C ALA A 351 -24.85 -18.98 -2.24
N TYR A 352 -24.33 -18.56 -3.40
CA TYR A 352 -25.03 -17.59 -4.24
C TYR A 352 -26.36 -18.10 -4.76
N GLY A 353 -26.42 -19.35 -5.22
CA GLY A 353 -27.68 -19.98 -5.65
C GLY A 353 -28.69 -20.00 -4.51
N ILE A 354 -28.26 -20.44 -3.32
CA ILE A 354 -29.09 -20.46 -2.11
C ILE A 354 -29.63 -19.07 -1.79
N VAL A 355 -28.77 -18.06 -1.77
CA VAL A 355 -29.15 -16.69 -1.39
C VAL A 355 -30.02 -16.04 -2.47
N LYS A 356 -29.76 -16.31 -3.75
CA LYS A 356 -30.58 -15.85 -4.87
C LYS A 356 -31.97 -16.47 -4.83
N ASP A 357 -32.06 -17.79 -4.63
CA ASP A 357 -33.34 -18.50 -4.54
C ASP A 357 -34.14 -18.07 -3.29
N ALA A 358 -33.45 -17.61 -2.25
CA ALA A 358 -34.07 -17.05 -1.04
C ALA A 358 -34.46 -15.56 -1.17
N GLN A 359 -34.10 -14.85 -2.25
CA GLN A 359 -34.50 -13.45 -2.45
C GLN A 359 -36.03 -13.27 -2.50
N ASP A 360 -36.76 -14.31 -2.88
CA ASP A 360 -38.23 -14.29 -2.91
C ASP A 360 -38.82 -14.32 -1.49
N ASP A 361 -38.07 -14.83 -0.50
CA ASP A 361 -38.52 -15.04 0.88
C ASP A 361 -37.97 -13.98 1.86
N ILE A 362 -36.95 -13.20 1.47
CA ILE A 362 -36.27 -12.22 2.32
C ILE A 362 -36.39 -10.84 1.66
N PRO A 363 -36.68 -9.76 2.42
CA PRO A 363 -36.71 -8.42 1.84
C PRO A 363 -35.37 -8.12 1.15
N VAL A 364 -35.40 -7.99 -0.18
CA VAL A 364 -34.23 -7.63 -1.00
C VAL A 364 -33.55 -6.36 -0.45
N GLU A 365 -34.35 -5.45 0.13
CA GLU A 365 -33.87 -4.26 0.84
C GLU A 365 -32.96 -4.58 2.03
N ALA A 366 -33.27 -5.58 2.86
CA ALA A 366 -32.41 -5.97 4.00
C ALA A 366 -31.05 -6.52 3.52
N MET A 367 -31.07 -7.27 2.43
CA MET A 367 -29.85 -7.79 1.80
C MET A 367 -29.01 -6.67 1.16
N LEU A 368 -29.64 -5.70 0.51
CA LEU A 368 -28.97 -4.55 -0.12
C LEU A 368 -28.50 -3.51 0.91
N ALA A 369 -29.20 -3.35 2.02
CA ALA A 369 -28.85 -2.46 3.12
C ALA A 369 -27.71 -3.02 4.00
N LEU A 370 -27.26 -4.26 3.75
CA LEU A 370 -26.30 -4.98 4.60
C LEU A 370 -26.79 -5.02 6.06
N ASP A 371 -28.08 -5.26 6.26
CA ASP A 371 -28.70 -5.30 7.59
C ASP A 371 -27.92 -6.28 8.50
N PRO A 372 -27.34 -5.81 9.63
CA PRO A 372 -26.62 -6.66 10.56
C PRO A 372 -27.41 -7.89 10.98
N ASP A 373 -28.73 -7.78 11.13
CA ASP A 373 -29.60 -8.90 11.49
C ASP A 373 -29.62 -9.97 10.40
N PHE A 374 -29.62 -9.58 9.12
CA PHE A 374 -29.53 -10.51 8.01
C PHE A 374 -28.15 -11.19 7.97
N LEU A 375 -27.06 -10.45 8.17
CA LEU A 375 -25.70 -11.00 8.18
C LEU A 375 -25.52 -12.05 9.29
N MET A 376 -26.15 -11.85 10.44
CA MET A 376 -26.16 -12.81 11.54
C MET A 376 -27.00 -14.06 11.24
N ARG A 377 -28.00 -13.96 10.37
CA ARG A 377 -28.88 -15.07 9.98
C ARG A 377 -28.42 -15.84 8.74
N LEU A 378 -27.51 -15.26 7.95
CA LEU A 378 -26.96 -15.87 6.74
C LEU A 378 -26.39 -17.29 6.98
N PRO A 379 -25.62 -17.59 8.06
CA PRO A 379 -25.20 -18.97 8.32
C PRO A 379 -26.38 -19.94 8.44
N HIS A 380 -27.45 -19.53 9.13
CA HIS A 380 -28.65 -20.36 9.32
C HIS A 380 -29.39 -20.60 8.02
N LEU A 381 -29.50 -19.59 7.16
CA LEU A 381 -30.09 -19.74 5.82
C LEU A 381 -29.32 -20.77 4.98
N LEU A 382 -27.97 -20.69 4.97
CA LEU A 382 -27.13 -21.63 4.24
C LEU A 382 -27.29 -23.05 4.78
N LEU A 383 -27.27 -23.22 6.11
CA LEU A 383 -27.48 -24.52 6.77
C LEU A 383 -28.86 -25.10 6.45
N TYR A 384 -29.92 -24.29 6.55
CA TYR A 384 -31.29 -24.72 6.27
C TYR A 384 -31.42 -25.29 4.86
N ARG A 385 -30.91 -24.55 3.87
CA ARG A 385 -31.04 -24.89 2.45
C ARG A 385 -30.16 -26.09 2.06
N GLU A 386 -28.97 -26.23 2.65
CA GLU A 386 -28.14 -27.43 2.45
C GLU A 386 -28.81 -28.70 3.04
N MET A 387 -29.43 -28.59 4.22
CA MET A 387 -30.17 -29.70 4.84
C MET A 387 -31.42 -30.06 4.03
N GLU A 388 -32.15 -29.06 3.54
CA GLU A 388 -33.30 -29.24 2.65
C GLU A 388 -32.92 -29.96 1.35
N ALA A 389 -31.84 -29.55 0.69
CA ALA A 389 -31.33 -30.22 -0.51
C ALA A 389 -30.95 -31.68 -0.22
N THR A 390 -30.35 -31.95 0.94
CA THR A 390 -30.01 -33.30 1.38
C THR A 390 -31.26 -34.16 1.60
N ALA A 391 -32.31 -33.60 2.23
CA ALA A 391 -33.59 -34.27 2.44
C ALA A 391 -34.27 -34.65 1.11
N ARG A 392 -34.32 -33.70 0.16
CA ARG A 392 -34.89 -33.92 -1.19
C ARG A 392 -34.14 -35.00 -1.98
N SER A 393 -32.81 -35.08 -1.84
CA SER A 393 -32.01 -36.09 -2.53
C SER A 393 -32.31 -37.53 -2.06
N ARG A 394 -32.74 -37.69 -0.80
CA ARG A 394 -33.10 -39.00 -0.23
C ARG A 394 -34.46 -39.48 -0.71
N SER A 395 -35.46 -38.59 -0.76
CA SER A 395 -36.81 -38.93 -1.24
C SER A 395 -36.82 -39.24 -2.75
N ALA A 396 -35.92 -38.62 -3.52
CA ALA A 396 -35.82 -38.81 -4.96
C ALA A 396 -35.10 -40.10 -5.40
N SER A 397 -34.56 -40.91 -4.49
CA SER A 397 -33.98 -42.21 -4.85
C SER A 397 -35.11 -43.24 -5.02
N PRO A 398 -35.55 -43.57 -6.25
CA PRO A 398 -36.58 -44.57 -6.43
C PRO A 398 -36.04 -45.87 -5.83
N LEU A 399 -36.76 -46.42 -4.85
CA LEU A 399 -36.63 -47.82 -4.49
C LEU A 399 -36.67 -48.59 -5.81
N LYS A 400 -35.50 -49.03 -6.28
CA LYS A 400 -35.37 -50.00 -7.37
C LYS A 400 -36.08 -51.25 -6.81
N ARG A 401 -37.40 -51.29 -6.98
CA ARG A 401 -38.22 -52.47 -6.80
C ARG A 401 -37.53 -53.51 -7.66
N GLY A 402 -36.85 -54.45 -7.00
CA GLY A 402 -36.20 -55.57 -7.66
C GLY A 402 -37.23 -56.17 -8.60
N LYS A 403 -37.07 -55.90 -9.89
CA LYS A 403 -37.84 -56.58 -10.92
C LYS A 403 -37.29 -57.98 -10.87
N GLY A 404 -37.99 -58.85 -10.15
CA GLY A 404 -37.70 -60.28 -10.07
C GLY A 404 -37.77 -60.87 -11.47
N GLY A 405 -36.68 -60.77 -12.21
CA GLY A 405 -36.41 -61.60 -13.36
C GLY A 405 -35.96 -62.94 -12.82
N MET A 406 -36.86 -63.92 -12.85
CA MET A 406 -36.52 -65.34 -12.78
C MET A 406 -35.35 -65.61 -13.74
N PRO A 407 -34.25 -66.26 -13.31
CA PRO A 407 -33.21 -66.68 -14.23
C PRO A 407 -33.76 -67.86 -15.05
N ALA A 408 -33.86 -67.65 -16.37
CA ALA A 408 -34.04 -68.75 -17.31
C ALA A 408 -32.80 -69.66 -17.25
N ALA A 409 -33.03 -70.95 -17.09
CA ALA A 409 -32.00 -71.97 -17.09
C ALA A 409 -31.21 -71.95 -18.42
N SER A 410 -29.92 -71.61 -18.35
CA SER A 410 -28.96 -71.93 -19.42
C SER A 410 -27.96 -72.95 -18.90
N THR A 411 -28.18 -74.20 -19.31
CA THR A 411 -27.17 -75.26 -19.34
C THR A 411 -26.01 -74.86 -20.25
N GLY A 412 -24.76 -74.88 -19.75
CA GLY A 412 -23.59 -74.76 -20.62
C GLY A 412 -22.25 -74.43 -19.96
N LEU A 413 -21.55 -75.49 -19.52
CA LEU A 413 -20.08 -75.67 -19.40
C LEU A 413 -19.25 -74.91 -18.33
N PRO A 414 -18.27 -75.59 -17.68
CA PRO A 414 -17.46 -75.06 -16.60
C PRO A 414 -16.24 -74.28 -17.13
N ARG A 415 -16.09 -73.02 -16.70
CA ARG A 415 -14.85 -72.25 -16.91
C ARG A 415 -14.11 -72.13 -15.59
N MET A 416 -12.87 -72.60 -15.60
CA MET A 416 -12.00 -72.76 -14.44
C MET A 416 -11.64 -71.43 -13.78
N LEU A 417 -11.66 -71.47 -12.44
CA LEU A 417 -10.79 -70.80 -11.47
C LEU A 417 -9.95 -69.63 -12.01
N SER A 418 -10.44 -68.42 -11.73
CA SER A 418 -9.63 -67.20 -11.65
C SER A 418 -9.91 -66.58 -10.29
N ASP A 419 -8.94 -66.67 -9.38
CA ASP A 419 -8.91 -65.94 -8.11
C ASP A 419 -8.84 -64.43 -8.39
N GLN A 420 -10.01 -63.79 -8.49
CA GLN A 420 -10.14 -62.35 -8.31
C GLN A 420 -10.76 -62.11 -6.92
N PRO A 421 -10.12 -61.31 -6.05
CA PRO A 421 -10.74 -60.94 -4.79
C PRO A 421 -12.03 -60.19 -5.11
N MET A 422 -13.13 -60.62 -4.49
CA MET A 422 -14.42 -59.93 -4.50
C MET A 422 -14.22 -58.43 -4.24
N ARG A 423 -14.30 -57.61 -5.29
CA ARG A 423 -14.60 -56.18 -5.16
C ARG A 423 -16.03 -56.09 -4.63
N GLN A 424 -16.17 -56.11 -3.31
CA GLN A 424 -17.36 -55.59 -2.66
C GLN A 424 -17.50 -54.15 -3.16
N SER A 425 -18.58 -53.86 -3.90
CA SER A 425 -18.92 -52.49 -4.24
C SER A 425 -19.39 -51.81 -2.97
N GLU A 426 -18.44 -51.33 -2.16
CA GLU A 426 -18.67 -50.39 -1.08
C GLU A 426 -19.16 -49.08 -1.70
N GLY A 427 -20.45 -49.05 -2.06
CA GLY A 427 -21.19 -47.82 -2.30
C GLY A 427 -21.44 -47.16 -0.95
N SER A 428 -20.38 -46.74 -0.25
CA SER A 428 -20.54 -46.02 1.02
C SER A 428 -21.30 -44.73 0.70
N SER A 429 -22.55 -44.67 1.19
CA SER A 429 -23.36 -43.48 1.02
C SER A 429 -22.68 -42.37 1.81
N LYS A 430 -22.07 -41.41 1.11
CA LYS A 430 -21.44 -40.24 1.75
C LYS A 430 -22.40 -39.65 2.78
N SER A 431 -21.90 -39.36 3.98
CA SER A 431 -22.71 -38.71 5.03
C SER A 431 -23.21 -37.33 4.58
N PRO A 432 -24.28 -36.78 5.18
CA PRO A 432 -24.72 -35.41 4.92
C PRO A 432 -23.57 -34.39 4.95
N TRP A 433 -22.73 -34.45 5.98
CA TRP A 433 -21.53 -33.63 6.12
C TRP A 433 -20.57 -33.75 4.92
N GLN A 434 -20.28 -34.98 4.47
CA GLN A 434 -19.38 -35.21 3.34
C GLN A 434 -19.93 -34.68 2.01
N ARG A 435 -21.24 -34.45 1.91
CA ARG A 435 -21.90 -33.87 0.73
C ARG A 435 -21.95 -32.35 0.78
N SER A 436 -22.11 -31.78 1.97
CA SER A 436 -22.10 -30.32 2.16
C SER A 436 -20.75 -29.73 1.76
N LYS A 437 -20.78 -28.70 0.92
CA LYS A 437 -19.56 -27.99 0.50
C LYS A 437 -19.31 -26.77 1.36
N ILE A 438 -20.38 -26.11 1.83
CA ILE A 438 -20.28 -24.90 2.63
C ILE A 438 -19.83 -25.27 4.05
N CYS A 439 -20.47 -26.26 4.69
CA CYS A 439 -20.11 -26.66 6.05
C CYS A 439 -18.67 -27.14 6.13
N ARG A 440 -18.20 -27.92 5.16
CA ARG A 440 -16.81 -28.41 5.13
C ARG A 440 -15.75 -27.31 4.99
N LEU A 441 -16.12 -26.11 4.57
CA LEU A 441 -15.19 -24.98 4.50
C LEU A 441 -15.09 -24.21 5.82
N PHE A 442 -16.19 -24.13 6.57
CA PHE A 442 -16.29 -23.23 7.72
C PHE A 442 -16.46 -23.94 9.07
N LEU A 443 -16.81 -25.22 9.07
CA LEU A 443 -16.93 -26.04 10.27
C LEU A 443 -15.76 -27.02 10.36
N GLU A 444 -15.32 -27.29 11.58
CA GLU A 444 -14.32 -28.32 11.87
C GLU A 444 -14.90 -29.72 11.73
N GLU A 445 -14.04 -30.73 11.57
CA GLU A 445 -14.46 -32.13 11.50
C GLU A 445 -15.14 -32.61 12.79
N SER A 446 -14.83 -31.99 13.94
CA SER A 446 -15.51 -32.22 15.22
C SER A 446 -17.01 -31.88 15.19
N ALA A 447 -17.44 -30.95 14.33
CA ALA A 447 -18.84 -30.59 14.16
C ALA A 447 -19.61 -31.53 13.22
N ALA A 448 -18.95 -32.53 12.62
CA ALA A 448 -19.56 -33.42 11.64
C ALA A 448 -20.71 -34.25 12.23
N ASP A 449 -20.57 -34.73 13.47
CA ASP A 449 -21.61 -35.53 14.13
C ASP A 449 -22.84 -34.70 14.48
N LEU A 450 -22.63 -33.46 14.96
CA LEU A 450 -23.71 -32.50 15.21
C LEU A 450 -24.45 -32.18 13.90
N PHE A 451 -23.71 -31.92 12.82
CA PHE A 451 -24.31 -31.65 11.51
C PHE A 451 -25.10 -32.86 10.98
N ASN A 452 -24.51 -34.06 11.02
CA ASN A 452 -25.16 -35.28 10.53
C ASN A 452 -26.43 -35.60 11.33
N THR A 453 -26.38 -35.48 12.66
CA THR A 453 -27.52 -35.69 13.54
C THR A 453 -28.63 -34.69 13.24
N THR A 454 -28.27 -33.40 13.11
CA THR A 454 -29.22 -32.34 12.79
C THR A 454 -29.87 -32.55 11.43
N ALA A 455 -29.09 -32.94 10.41
CA ALA A 455 -29.61 -33.28 9.09
C ALA A 455 -30.56 -34.50 9.12
N LEU A 456 -30.30 -35.50 9.95
CA LEU A 456 -31.21 -36.65 10.14
C LEU A 456 -32.54 -36.21 10.73
N VAL A 457 -32.51 -35.41 11.81
CA VAL A 457 -33.72 -34.84 12.43
C VAL A 457 -34.49 -33.99 11.41
N PHE A 458 -33.77 -33.18 10.63
CA PHE A 458 -34.34 -32.34 9.57
C PHE A 458 -35.10 -33.20 8.54
N THR A 459 -34.54 -34.33 8.13
CA THR A 459 -35.21 -35.24 7.17
C THR A 459 -36.46 -35.92 7.74
N SER A 460 -36.59 -36.01 9.06
CA SER A 460 -37.75 -36.61 9.73
C SER A 460 -38.84 -35.60 10.14
N ALA A 461 -38.51 -34.31 10.13
CA ALA A 461 -39.42 -33.24 10.52
C ALA A 461 -40.53 -33.04 9.47
N SER A 462 -41.73 -32.71 9.94
CA SER A 462 -42.86 -32.37 9.07
C SER A 462 -42.65 -31.01 8.39
N SER A 463 -43.35 -30.76 7.28
CA SER A 463 -43.28 -29.47 6.59
C SER A 463 -43.68 -28.28 7.47
N ALA A 464 -44.62 -28.49 8.40
CA ALA A 464 -45.04 -27.45 9.36
C ALA A 464 -43.92 -27.14 10.36
N GLU A 465 -43.24 -28.17 10.88
CA GLU A 465 -42.10 -28.01 11.77
C GLU A 465 -40.93 -27.28 11.08
N LEU A 466 -40.63 -27.66 9.83
CA LEU A 466 -39.58 -27.00 9.04
C LEU A 466 -39.89 -25.54 8.72
N HIS A 467 -41.18 -25.18 8.57
CA HIS A 467 -41.59 -23.79 8.38
C HIS A 467 -41.34 -22.96 9.65
N VAL A 468 -41.67 -23.49 10.83
CA VAL A 468 -41.39 -22.84 12.12
C VAL A 468 -39.88 -22.63 12.33
N VAL A 469 -39.06 -23.63 11.98
CA VAL A 469 -37.59 -23.51 12.03
C VAL A 469 -37.10 -22.39 11.10
N TYR A 470 -37.64 -22.32 9.87
CA TYR A 470 -37.28 -21.28 8.90
C TYR A 470 -37.66 -19.88 9.39
N GLU A 471 -38.90 -19.70 9.85
CA GLU A 471 -39.40 -18.43 10.37
C GLU A 471 -38.55 -17.92 11.54
N ARG A 472 -38.18 -18.82 12.46
CA ARG A 472 -37.41 -18.44 13.67
C ARG A 472 -35.94 -18.13 13.40
N LEU A 473 -35.30 -18.86 12.49
CA LEU A 473 -33.85 -18.73 12.26
C LEU A 473 -33.49 -17.83 11.08
N VAL A 474 -34.36 -17.75 10.07
CA VAL A 474 -34.05 -17.12 8.77
C VAL A 474 -34.82 -15.83 8.57
N LEU A 475 -36.13 -15.80 8.79
CA LEU A 475 -36.95 -14.62 8.51
C LEU A 475 -36.76 -13.52 9.56
N PRO A 476 -36.62 -12.23 9.15
CA PRO A 476 -36.52 -11.11 10.08
C PRO A 476 -37.63 -11.15 11.12
N SER A 477 -37.32 -10.74 12.35
CA SER A 477 -38.32 -10.65 13.42
C SER A 477 -39.28 -9.50 13.10
N GLU A 478 -40.32 -9.74 12.29
CA GLU A 478 -41.31 -8.72 11.95
C GLU A 478 -41.88 -8.12 13.24
N GLY A 479 -41.60 -6.84 13.49
CA GLY A 479 -42.27 -6.08 14.56
C GLY A 479 -41.67 -6.18 15.97
N ARG A 480 -40.47 -6.74 16.19
CA ARG A 480 -39.70 -6.37 17.39
C ARG A 480 -38.91 -5.10 17.11
N THR A 481 -39.62 -3.98 16.98
CA THR A 481 -39.00 -2.68 17.28
C THR A 481 -38.49 -2.77 18.71
N THR A 482 -37.20 -3.00 18.87
CA THR A 482 -36.53 -2.89 20.16
C THR A 482 -36.82 -1.50 20.68
N GLY A 483 -37.69 -1.40 21.69
CA GLY A 483 -37.82 -0.23 22.56
C GLY A 483 -36.53 -0.04 23.36
N CYS A 484 -35.46 0.29 22.66
CA CYS A 484 -34.13 0.59 23.17
C CYS A 484 -33.75 2.03 22.77
N SER A 485 -34.74 2.92 22.81
CA SER A 485 -34.57 4.37 22.65
C SER A 485 -34.95 5.17 23.90
N ASP A 486 -35.33 4.52 25.01
CA ASP A 486 -35.78 5.20 26.24
C ASP A 486 -34.89 4.90 27.45
N ILE A 487 -33.56 5.00 27.34
CA ILE A 487 -32.69 5.17 28.51
C ILE A 487 -31.58 6.18 28.19
N VAL A 488 -31.55 7.24 29.02
CA VAL A 488 -30.66 8.42 29.09
C VAL A 488 -31.10 9.65 28.29
N GLU A 489 -32.19 10.30 28.73
CA GLU A 489 -32.20 11.76 28.81
C GLU A 489 -31.45 12.17 30.09
N ALA A 490 -30.26 12.75 29.94
CA ALA A 490 -29.57 13.51 30.98
C ALA A 490 -29.65 15.00 30.63
N PRO A 491 -29.80 15.89 31.64
CA PRO A 491 -30.13 17.29 31.41
C PRO A 491 -28.95 18.06 30.80
N SER A 492 -29.29 18.96 29.87
CA SER A 492 -28.38 19.89 29.22
C SER A 492 -27.85 20.94 30.20
N GLU A 493 -26.57 20.84 30.58
CA GLU A 493 -25.79 21.99 31.03
C GLU A 493 -24.71 22.30 29.99
N GLY A 494 -24.73 23.54 29.52
CA GLY A 494 -23.87 24.04 28.46
C GLY A 494 -22.44 24.27 28.91
N LEU A 495 -21.49 23.82 28.10
CA LEU A 495 -20.11 24.29 28.08
C LEU A 495 -19.63 24.48 26.63
N PRO A 496 -18.72 25.45 26.39
CA PRO A 496 -18.42 25.95 25.05
C PRO A 496 -17.56 24.97 24.26
N GLY A 497 -17.91 24.77 22.99
CA GLY A 497 -17.23 23.84 22.09
C GLY A 497 -15.78 24.26 21.77
N PRO A 498 -14.85 23.31 21.59
CA PRO A 498 -13.51 23.60 21.12
C PRO A 498 -13.53 23.94 19.62
N ARG A 499 -12.72 24.95 19.26
CA ARG A 499 -12.44 25.34 17.89
C ARG A 499 -11.87 24.15 17.11
N VAL A 500 -12.43 23.91 15.93
CA VAL A 500 -11.85 23.05 14.90
C VAL A 500 -10.70 23.82 14.25
N GLU A 501 -9.47 23.47 14.61
CA GLU A 501 -8.28 23.84 13.83
C GLU A 501 -8.12 22.86 12.66
N ALA A 502 -7.84 23.43 11.48
CA ALA A 502 -7.58 22.70 10.25
C ALA A 502 -6.29 21.86 10.36
N PRO A 503 -6.18 20.74 9.63
CA PRO A 503 -4.97 19.93 9.67
C PRO A 503 -3.79 20.68 9.03
N PRO A 504 -2.58 20.67 9.64
CA PRO A 504 -1.39 21.19 9.01
C PRO A 504 -0.95 20.30 7.84
N SER A 505 -0.43 20.96 6.81
CA SER A 505 0.23 20.36 5.65
C SER A 505 1.39 19.47 6.10
N VAL A 506 1.41 18.22 5.63
CA VAL A 506 2.49 17.25 5.90
C VAL A 506 3.75 17.68 5.16
N VAL A 507 4.74 18.15 5.94
CA VAL A 507 6.16 18.20 5.56
C VAL A 507 6.75 16.82 5.85
N ALA A 508 7.50 16.29 4.89
CA ALA A 508 8.16 15.00 4.98
C ALA A 508 9.51 15.07 5.72
N MET A 509 9.92 13.91 6.24
CA MET A 509 11.19 13.53 6.89
C MET A 509 11.28 13.74 8.42
N GLU A 510 11.00 12.66 9.16
CA GLU A 510 11.76 12.32 10.37
C GLU A 510 12.10 10.82 10.38
N SER A 511 13.30 10.53 10.86
CA SER A 511 14.01 9.24 10.88
C SER A 511 13.39 8.19 11.83
N PRO A 512 13.62 6.87 11.63
CA PRO A 512 13.01 5.84 12.47
C PRO A 512 13.74 5.68 13.80
N GLY A 513 13.03 5.97 14.89
CA GLY A 513 13.40 5.58 16.25
C GLY A 513 13.22 4.08 16.48
N LYS A 514 14.21 3.52 17.16
CA LYS A 514 14.35 2.13 17.62
C LYS A 514 13.14 1.69 18.48
N TRP A 515 12.45 0.62 18.08
CA TRP A 515 11.43 -0.05 18.88
C TRP A 515 12.05 -1.28 19.56
N ASP A 516 12.14 -1.28 20.88
CA ASP A 516 12.48 -2.47 21.67
C ASP A 516 11.22 -3.33 21.85
N GLY A 517 11.30 -4.56 21.37
CA GLY A 517 10.21 -5.54 21.39
C GLY A 517 9.92 -6.06 22.80
N ALA A 518 8.64 -6.05 23.17
CA ALA A 518 8.12 -6.87 24.26
C ALA A 518 7.78 -8.29 23.73
N PRO A 519 8.03 -9.35 24.51
CA PRO A 519 7.75 -10.71 24.07
C PRO A 519 6.24 -10.99 24.10
N VAL A 520 5.72 -11.46 22.98
CA VAL A 520 4.40 -12.08 22.86
C VAL A 520 4.61 -13.59 22.79
N GLY A 521 3.98 -14.33 23.69
CA GLY A 521 3.89 -15.79 23.59
C GLY A 521 3.72 -16.48 24.93
N GLU A 522 2.51 -16.46 25.49
CA GLU A 522 2.05 -17.56 26.35
C GLU A 522 0.78 -18.15 25.72
N ASP A 523 0.84 -19.47 25.53
CA ASP A 523 -0.19 -20.31 24.93
C ASP A 523 -1.52 -20.17 25.67
N CYS A 524 -2.58 -19.88 24.92
CA CYS A 524 -3.94 -19.83 25.46
C CYS A 524 -4.49 -21.25 25.51
N ASP A 525 -4.61 -21.81 26.73
CA ASP A 525 -5.11 -23.16 26.98
C ASP A 525 -6.49 -23.40 26.32
N THR A 526 -6.50 -24.28 25.31
CA THR A 526 -7.69 -24.66 24.54
C THR A 526 -8.78 -25.35 25.38
N GLU A 527 -8.43 -25.90 26.54
CA GLU A 527 -9.42 -26.49 27.47
C GLU A 527 -10.20 -25.44 28.27
N GLU A 528 -9.52 -24.40 28.80
CA GLU A 528 -10.21 -23.32 29.53
C GLU A 528 -11.20 -22.62 28.60
N PHE A 529 -10.81 -22.41 27.34
CA PHE A 529 -11.69 -21.84 26.33
C PHE A 529 -12.91 -22.73 26.05
N SER A 530 -12.73 -24.05 25.92
CA SER A 530 -13.82 -25.01 25.67
C SER A 530 -14.82 -25.06 26.82
N GLU A 531 -14.37 -24.89 28.06
CA GLU A 531 -15.22 -24.86 29.25
C GLU A 531 -15.94 -23.53 29.43
N LYS A 532 -15.28 -22.41 29.09
CA LYS A 532 -15.90 -21.06 29.01
C LYS A 532 -16.98 -20.99 27.92
N VAL A 533 -16.79 -21.71 26.81
CA VAL A 533 -17.78 -21.86 25.75
C VAL A 533 -19.01 -22.64 26.24
N ARG A 534 -18.82 -23.78 26.93
CA ARG A 534 -19.93 -24.53 27.56
C ARG A 534 -20.70 -23.68 28.58
N SER A 535 -19.99 -22.90 29.41
CA SER A 535 -20.60 -22.00 30.40
C SER A 535 -21.42 -20.88 29.74
N ARG A 536 -20.90 -20.22 28.70
CA ARG A 536 -21.63 -19.17 27.97
C ARG A 536 -22.80 -19.71 27.15
N LEU A 537 -22.72 -20.94 26.64
CA LEU A 537 -23.84 -21.64 26.00
C LEU A 537 -24.99 -21.92 26.97
N SER A 538 -24.69 -22.28 28.22
CA SER A 538 -25.70 -22.42 29.28
C SER A 538 -26.41 -21.09 29.57
N ALA A 539 -25.70 -19.96 29.53
CA ALA A 539 -26.29 -18.63 29.72
C ALA A 539 -27.14 -18.15 28.52
N VAL A 540 -26.77 -18.55 27.29
CA VAL A 540 -27.60 -18.28 26.10
C VAL A 540 -28.85 -19.18 26.07
N GLN A 541 -28.76 -20.41 26.58
CA GLN A 541 -29.92 -21.30 26.78
C GLN A 541 -30.95 -20.67 27.74
N GLU A 542 -30.50 -19.97 28.79
CA GLU A 542 -31.38 -19.21 29.69
C GLU A 542 -32.01 -17.98 29.02
N LEU A 543 -31.31 -17.29 28.12
CA LEU A 543 -31.86 -16.15 27.36
C LEU A 543 -32.86 -16.57 26.26
N THR A 544 -32.76 -17.79 25.76
CA THR A 544 -33.80 -18.38 24.87
C THR A 544 -35.01 -18.91 25.62
N ALA A 545 -34.94 -19.03 26.95
CA ALA A 545 -36.05 -19.37 27.82
C ALA A 545 -36.89 -18.13 28.17
N VAL A 546 -37.37 -17.40 27.16
CA VAL A 546 -38.49 -16.46 27.38
C VAL A 546 -39.75 -17.29 27.59
N PRO A 547 -40.46 -17.18 28.72
CA PRO A 547 -41.72 -17.87 28.91
C PRO A 547 -42.78 -17.19 28.03
N HIS A 548 -43.02 -17.74 26.85
CA HIS A 548 -44.19 -17.39 26.06
C HIS A 548 -45.43 -17.90 26.80
N ALA A 549 -46.25 -16.97 27.26
CA ALA A 549 -47.55 -17.23 27.83
C ALA A 549 -48.43 -17.96 26.79
N SER A 550 -48.77 -19.21 27.13
CA SER A 550 -49.99 -19.94 26.76
C SER A 550 -50.51 -19.78 25.32
N GLY A 551 -50.13 -20.71 24.44
CA GLY A 551 -50.81 -20.89 23.15
C GLY A 551 -50.24 -21.94 22.19
N ASP A 552 -48.93 -22.23 22.22
CA ASP A 552 -48.28 -23.05 21.19
C ASP A 552 -47.92 -24.47 21.66
N THR A 553 -48.89 -25.39 21.62
CA THR A 553 -48.70 -26.84 21.80
C THR A 553 -48.20 -27.55 20.54
N LEU A 554 -47.83 -26.82 19.48
CA LEU A 554 -47.51 -27.37 18.16
C LEU A 554 -46.02 -27.43 17.78
N ALA A 555 -45.12 -26.85 18.57
CA ALA A 555 -43.69 -27.03 18.34
C ALA A 555 -43.23 -28.37 18.93
N GLY A 556 -43.31 -29.44 18.12
CA GLY A 556 -42.82 -30.77 18.46
C GLY A 556 -41.37 -30.76 18.96
N SER A 557 -40.95 -31.78 19.71
CA SER A 557 -39.59 -31.89 20.27
C SER A 557 -38.49 -31.75 19.21
N ASN A 558 -38.79 -32.09 17.95
CA ASN A 558 -37.88 -31.96 16.82
C ASN A 558 -37.61 -30.50 16.45
N CYS A 559 -38.61 -29.61 16.49
CA CYS A 559 -38.43 -28.18 16.19
C CYS A 559 -37.41 -27.53 17.13
N LYS A 560 -37.56 -27.76 18.44
CA LYS A 560 -36.68 -27.16 19.45
C LYS A 560 -35.23 -27.62 19.27
N MET A 561 -35.05 -28.92 19.00
CA MET A 561 -33.74 -29.50 18.72
C MET A 561 -33.12 -28.94 17.43
N LEU A 562 -33.90 -28.81 16.36
CA LEU A 562 -33.43 -28.23 15.09
C LEU A 562 -33.01 -26.77 15.26
N ILE A 563 -33.84 -25.94 15.91
CA ILE A 563 -33.53 -24.53 16.17
C ILE A 563 -32.23 -24.41 16.97
N HIS A 564 -32.10 -25.18 18.05
CA HIS A 564 -30.90 -25.19 18.89
C HIS A 564 -29.65 -25.60 18.11
N ASN A 565 -29.67 -26.75 17.45
CA ASN A 565 -28.49 -27.28 16.78
C ASN A 565 -28.09 -26.44 15.57
N MET A 566 -29.04 -25.90 14.81
CA MET A 566 -28.73 -25.03 13.68
C MET A 566 -28.18 -23.68 14.14
N ALA A 567 -28.66 -23.13 15.25
CA ALA A 567 -28.09 -21.93 15.85
C ALA A 567 -26.65 -22.19 16.33
N GLU A 568 -26.40 -23.33 16.97
CA GLU A 568 -25.05 -23.75 17.38
C GLU A 568 -24.11 -23.92 16.18
N LEU A 569 -24.54 -24.62 15.13
CA LEU A 569 -23.77 -24.78 13.89
C LEU A 569 -23.52 -23.42 13.21
N GLY A 570 -24.50 -22.52 13.20
CA GLY A 570 -24.35 -21.17 12.64
C GLY A 570 -23.30 -20.36 13.40
N LEU A 571 -23.29 -20.43 14.73
CA LEU A 571 -22.26 -19.80 15.56
C LEU A 571 -20.88 -20.43 15.35
N LEU A 572 -20.80 -21.76 15.21
CA LEU A 572 -19.55 -22.45 14.92
C LEU A 572 -18.97 -22.01 13.57
N MET A 573 -19.80 -21.89 12.53
CA MET A 573 -19.36 -21.39 11.21
C MET A 573 -18.70 -20.00 11.30
N GLN A 574 -19.24 -19.12 12.15
CA GLN A 574 -18.71 -17.78 12.35
C GLN A 574 -17.45 -17.77 13.22
N ARG A 575 -17.32 -18.68 14.20
CA ARG A 575 -16.26 -18.67 15.21
C ARG A 575 -15.02 -19.47 14.85
N THR A 576 -15.16 -20.58 14.11
CA THR A 576 -14.02 -21.42 13.77
C THR A 576 -13.04 -20.67 12.87
N ARG A 577 -13.55 -19.93 11.88
CA ARG A 577 -12.73 -19.17 10.92
C ARG A 577 -13.32 -17.78 10.61
N PRO A 578 -13.34 -16.86 11.58
CA PRO A 578 -14.08 -15.60 11.47
C PRO A 578 -13.60 -14.73 10.29
N LEU A 579 -12.29 -14.67 10.04
CA LEU A 579 -11.73 -13.92 8.92
C LEU A 579 -12.11 -14.52 7.56
N GLU A 580 -12.13 -15.86 7.44
CA GLU A 580 -12.53 -16.53 6.20
C GLU A 580 -14.02 -16.38 5.94
N TRP A 581 -14.83 -16.53 7.00
CA TRP A 581 -16.27 -16.34 6.94
C TRP A 581 -16.63 -14.91 6.53
N ASN A 582 -16.05 -13.89 7.17
CA ASN A 582 -16.33 -12.49 6.84
C ASN A 582 -15.96 -12.16 5.38
N ARG A 583 -14.81 -12.65 4.90
CA ARG A 583 -14.42 -12.51 3.48
C ARG A 583 -15.40 -13.21 2.54
N PHE A 584 -15.88 -14.40 2.91
CA PHE A 584 -16.85 -15.15 2.11
C PHE A 584 -18.19 -14.43 1.99
N VAL A 585 -18.73 -13.96 3.11
CA VAL A 585 -19.97 -13.19 3.17
C VAL A 585 -19.85 -11.90 2.35
N GLN A 586 -18.75 -11.15 2.52
CA GLN A 586 -18.50 -9.93 1.75
C GLN A 586 -18.52 -10.17 0.23
N VAL A 587 -17.91 -11.27 -0.24
CA VAL A 587 -17.87 -11.62 -1.66
C VAL A 587 -19.26 -12.00 -2.20
N ILE A 588 -20.07 -12.72 -1.41
CA ILE A 588 -21.46 -13.03 -1.77
C ILE A 588 -22.27 -11.76 -1.95
N LEU A 589 -22.21 -10.86 -0.96
CA LEU A 589 -22.96 -9.61 -0.95
C LEU A 589 -22.57 -8.69 -2.11
N GLN A 590 -21.27 -8.60 -2.43
CA GLN A 590 -20.79 -7.84 -3.58
C GLN A 590 -21.40 -8.34 -4.90
N GLY A 591 -21.58 -9.65 -5.08
CA GLY A 591 -22.22 -10.18 -6.28
C GLY A 591 -23.71 -9.90 -6.34
N ILE A 592 -24.41 -9.99 -5.21
CA ILE A 592 -25.85 -9.67 -5.12
C ILE A 592 -26.09 -8.21 -5.50
N VAL A 593 -25.36 -7.29 -4.87
CA VAL A 593 -25.46 -5.84 -5.16
C VAL A 593 -25.15 -5.53 -6.63
N SER A 594 -24.28 -6.32 -7.26
CA SER A 594 -23.91 -6.11 -8.67
C SER A 594 -24.96 -6.55 -9.69
N VAL A 595 -25.89 -7.45 -9.31
CA VAL A 595 -26.98 -7.91 -10.19
C VAL A 595 -28.22 -7.03 -10.05
N SER A 596 -28.39 -6.40 -8.88
CA SER A 596 -29.51 -5.52 -8.60
C SER A 596 -29.38 -4.11 -9.21
N LYS A 597 -28.20 -3.75 -9.70
CA LYS A 597 -27.92 -2.49 -10.40
C LYS A 597 -27.81 -2.77 -11.90
#